data_AF-A0A2G9U1M6-F1
#
_entry.id   AF-A0A2G9U1M6-F1
#
_cell.length_a   1.000
_cell.length_b   1.000
_cell.length_c   1.000
_cell.angle_alpha   90.00
_cell.angle_beta   90.00
_cell.angle_gamma   90.00
#
_symmetry.space_group_name_H-M   'P 1'
#
loop_
_entity.id
_entity.type
_entity.pdbx_description
1 polymer ?
#
loop_
_entity_poly.entity_id
_entity_poly.type
_entity_poly.pdbx_seq_one_letter_code
_entity_poly.pdbx_strand_id
1 'polypeptide(L)'
;MSVKIYGRVPGINQICTGNPGMNDRIRTRALEMTNYRRSRLARGFVSKSNGRRLPMAADMIKLRYNCSLETSAKAAVDSCTTSYSNIPSGVQQNIYSISKSRAHYRVDAITEAIKDWWSQVRRVDGIGMKVIYRAKHEGSPISWFTREARFH
;
A
#
# COMPACT_ATOMS: atom_id res chain seq x y z
N MET A 1 5.05 -1.85 -34.29
CA MET A 1 6.33 -1.13 -34.13
C MET A 1 6.09 0.34 -34.42
N SER A 2 6.34 1.21 -33.44
CA SER A 2 6.40 2.67 -33.60
C SER A 2 7.17 3.22 -32.42
N VAL A 3 8.44 3.53 -32.66
CA VAL A 3 9.34 4.18 -31.73
C VAL A 3 9.18 5.67 -31.94
N LYS A 4 8.74 6.39 -30.90
CA LYS A 4 8.90 7.84 -30.80
C LYS A 4 9.93 8.11 -29.72
N ILE A 5 11.15 8.43 -30.12
CA ILE A 5 12.16 8.99 -29.22
C ILE A 5 11.75 10.45 -28.97
N TYR A 6 11.18 10.73 -27.81
CA TYR A 6 11.17 12.07 -27.25
C TYR A 6 12.17 12.11 -26.10
N GLY A 7 13.31 12.74 -26.34
CA GLY A 7 14.16 13.24 -25.27
C GLY A 7 13.39 14.28 -24.47
N ARG A 8 12.79 13.85 -23.36
CA ARG A 8 12.29 14.71 -22.28
C ARG A 8 12.59 13.94 -21.00
N VAL A 9 13.41 14.50 -20.12
CA VAL A 9 13.47 14.00 -18.75
C VAL A 9 12.02 13.99 -18.26
N PRO A 10 11.40 12.83 -17.97
CA PRO A 10 10.01 12.81 -17.54
C PRO A 10 9.94 13.73 -16.33
N GLY A 11 9.13 14.79 -16.41
CA GLY A 11 8.95 15.67 -15.27
C GLY A 11 8.63 14.78 -14.08
N ILE A 12 9.32 14.98 -12.95
CA ILE A 12 9.21 14.09 -11.80
C ILE A 12 7.76 13.94 -11.27
N ASN A 13 6.81 14.75 -11.74
CA ASN A 13 5.44 14.84 -11.26
C ASN A 13 4.39 14.99 -12.39
N GLN A 14 4.20 13.97 -13.23
CA GLN A 14 3.17 13.97 -14.30
C GLN A 14 1.86 13.28 -13.89
N ILE A 15 1.88 12.34 -12.95
CA ILE A 15 0.67 11.58 -12.55
C ILE A 15 -0.27 12.45 -11.70
N CYS A 16 0.29 13.21 -10.75
CA CYS A 16 -0.46 14.12 -9.89
C CYS A 16 0.19 15.51 -9.91
N THR A 17 0.01 16.23 -11.01
CA THR A 17 0.64 17.54 -11.27
C THR A 17 0.41 18.55 -10.15
N GLY A 18 -0.74 18.52 -9.48
CA GLY A 18 -1.10 19.38 -8.34
C GLY A 18 -0.46 19.02 -6.99
N ASN A 19 0.27 17.91 -6.88
CA ASN A 19 0.89 17.45 -5.63
C ASN A 19 2.43 17.53 -5.71
N PRO A 20 3.04 18.72 -5.53
CA PRO A 20 4.48 18.86 -5.54
C PRO A 20 5.11 18.13 -4.34
N GLY A 21 6.36 17.70 -4.52
CA GLY A 21 7.07 16.96 -3.48
C GLY A 21 6.71 15.48 -3.40
N MET A 22 5.82 14.95 -4.24
CA MET A 22 5.76 13.52 -4.58
C MET A 22 6.22 13.34 -6.03
N ASN A 23 6.72 12.16 -6.37
CA ASN A 23 7.16 11.88 -7.74
C ASN A 23 6.60 10.58 -8.29
N ASP A 24 6.53 10.51 -9.62
CA ASP A 24 5.89 9.40 -10.35
C ASP A 24 6.56 8.05 -10.06
N ARG A 25 7.87 8.05 -9.78
CA ARG A 25 8.59 6.83 -9.42
C ARG A 25 8.08 6.22 -8.12
N ILE A 26 7.80 7.04 -7.10
CA ILE A 26 7.20 6.59 -5.84
C ILE A 26 5.78 6.07 -6.08
N ARG A 27 4.97 6.80 -6.86
CA ARG A 27 3.57 6.46 -7.16
C ARG A 27 3.44 5.13 -7.89
N THR A 28 4.17 5.00 -8.99
CA THR A 28 4.18 3.77 -9.79
C THR A 28 4.69 2.61 -8.97
N ARG A 29 5.77 2.80 -8.21
CA ARG A 29 6.32 1.73 -7.35
C ARG A 29 5.29 1.25 -6.32
N ALA A 30 4.61 2.18 -5.65
CA ALA A 30 3.59 1.83 -4.66
C ALA A 30 2.44 1.03 -5.30
N LEU A 31 1.89 1.56 -6.40
CA LEU A 31 0.76 0.95 -7.09
C LEU A 31 1.09 -0.45 -7.63
N GLU A 32 2.24 -0.61 -8.27
CA GLU A 32 2.70 -1.89 -8.81
C GLU A 32 2.92 -2.92 -7.70
N MET A 33 3.59 -2.53 -6.62
CA MET A 33 3.88 -3.43 -5.51
C MET A 33 2.62 -3.92 -4.80
N THR A 34 1.64 -3.05 -4.58
CA THR A 34 0.35 -3.42 -3.98
C THR A 34 -0.46 -4.29 -4.94
N ASN A 35 -0.58 -3.92 -6.21
CA ASN A 35 -1.33 -4.74 -7.18
C ASN A 35 -0.69 -6.12 -7.43
N TYR A 36 0.64 -6.21 -7.44
CA TYR A 36 1.34 -7.50 -7.50
C TYR A 36 0.98 -8.41 -6.33
N ARG A 37 0.98 -7.85 -5.11
CA ARG A 37 0.60 -8.56 -3.88
C ARG A 37 -0.86 -9.00 -3.89
N ARG A 38 -1.78 -8.10 -4.28
CA ARG A 38 -3.21 -8.41 -4.45
C ARG A 38 -3.42 -9.52 -5.48
N SER A 39 -2.72 -9.49 -6.61
CA SER A 39 -2.74 -10.57 -7.61
C SER A 39 -2.25 -11.92 -7.07
N ARG A 40 -1.22 -11.91 -6.22
CA ARG A 40 -0.74 -13.14 -5.56
C ARG A 40 -1.78 -13.68 -4.58
N LEU A 41 -2.41 -12.80 -3.79
CA LEU A 41 -3.47 -13.17 -2.87
C LEU A 41 -4.68 -13.76 -3.60
N ALA A 42 -5.10 -13.13 -4.69
CA ALA A 42 -6.23 -13.58 -5.51
C ALA A 42 -6.02 -15.02 -6.02
N ARG A 43 -4.79 -15.36 -6.41
CA ARG A 43 -4.39 -16.70 -6.85
C ARG A 43 -4.01 -17.65 -5.70
N GLY A 44 -4.28 -17.28 -4.45
CA GLY A 44 -4.02 -18.09 -3.27
C GLY A 44 -2.54 -18.28 -2.93
N PHE A 45 -1.60 -17.48 -3.44
CA PHE A 45 -0.14 -17.59 -3.18
C PHE A 45 0.33 -16.86 -1.91
N VAL A 46 -0.55 -16.63 -0.95
CA VAL A 46 -0.24 -15.94 0.31
C VAL A 46 -0.53 -16.87 1.47
N SER A 47 0.51 -17.21 2.23
CA SER A 47 0.40 -17.99 3.45
C SER A 47 0.21 -17.10 4.67
N LYS A 48 -0.51 -17.64 5.64
CA LYS A 48 -0.58 -17.15 7.02
C LYS A 48 0.72 -17.45 7.79
N SER A 49 0.80 -16.94 9.02
CA SER A 49 1.84 -17.25 10.00
C SER A 49 1.98 -18.75 10.31
N ASN A 50 0.88 -19.50 10.31
CA ASN A 50 0.87 -20.95 10.49
C ASN A 50 1.13 -21.75 9.20
N GLY A 51 1.63 -21.11 8.14
CA GLY A 51 1.97 -21.75 6.86
C GLY A 51 0.78 -22.05 5.93
N ARG A 52 -0.46 -22.07 6.44
CA ARG A 52 -1.66 -22.32 5.62
C ARG A 52 -1.87 -21.20 4.60
N ARG A 53 -2.15 -21.56 3.36
CA ARG A 53 -2.46 -20.61 2.28
C ARG A 53 -3.86 -20.05 2.47
N LEU A 54 -4.01 -18.73 2.36
CA LEU A 54 -5.31 -18.05 2.31
C LEU A 54 -6.09 -18.51 1.07
N PRO A 55 -7.44 -18.54 1.14
CA PRO A 55 -8.25 -18.89 -0.01
C PRO A 55 -8.03 -17.93 -1.17
N MET A 56 -8.30 -18.41 -2.39
CA MET A 56 -8.35 -17.56 -3.58
C MET A 56 -9.46 -16.52 -3.43
N ALA A 57 -9.26 -15.33 -4.00
CA ALA A 57 -10.27 -14.29 -4.04
C ALA A 57 -10.87 -14.22 -5.45
N ALA A 58 -12.21 -14.31 -5.53
CA ALA A 58 -12.92 -14.25 -6.81
C ALA A 58 -12.83 -12.85 -7.44
N ASP A 59 -13.10 -11.79 -6.66
CA ASP A 59 -13.26 -10.43 -7.16
C ASP A 59 -12.23 -9.44 -6.58
N MET A 60 -10.95 -9.82 -6.62
CA MET A 60 -9.88 -8.92 -6.16
C MET A 60 -9.68 -7.73 -7.10
N ILE A 61 -10.19 -6.57 -6.73
CA ILE A 61 -10.12 -5.33 -7.53
C ILE A 61 -8.66 -4.89 -7.74
N LYS A 62 -8.29 -4.56 -8.98
CA LYS A 62 -7.03 -3.90 -9.31
C LYS A 62 -7.10 -2.42 -8.94
N LEU A 63 -6.18 -1.97 -8.09
CA LEU A 63 -6.13 -0.58 -7.66
C LEU A 63 -5.66 0.33 -8.79
N ARG A 64 -6.15 1.57 -8.75
CA ARG A 64 -5.69 2.71 -9.57
C ARG A 64 -5.19 3.80 -8.65
N TYR A 65 -4.20 4.57 -9.10
CA TYR A 65 -3.72 5.72 -8.34
C TYR A 65 -4.79 6.81 -8.29
N ASN A 66 -4.96 7.45 -7.13
CA ASN A 66 -5.89 8.55 -6.93
C ASN A 66 -5.16 9.71 -6.25
N CYS A 67 -5.06 10.84 -6.95
CA CYS A 67 -4.32 12.01 -6.48
C CYS A 67 -4.95 12.68 -5.26
N SER A 68 -6.27 12.63 -5.09
CA SER A 68 -6.95 13.15 -3.89
C SER A 68 -6.58 12.35 -2.65
N LEU A 69 -6.44 11.02 -2.77
CA LEU A 69 -5.93 10.18 -1.69
C LEU A 69 -4.45 10.46 -1.38
N GLU A 70 -3.64 10.75 -2.41
CA GLU A 70 -2.26 11.20 -2.19
C GLU A 70 -2.21 12.53 -1.42
N THR A 71 -3.08 13.49 -1.75
CA THR A 71 -3.16 14.77 -1.04
C THR A 71 -3.50 14.56 0.44
N SER A 72 -4.51 13.73 0.74
CA SER A 72 -4.86 13.39 2.13
C SER A 72 -3.72 12.67 2.85
N ALA A 73 -3.04 11.73 2.19
CA ALA A 73 -1.90 11.02 2.77
C ALA A 73 -0.72 11.97 3.03
N LYS A 74 -0.44 12.89 2.11
CA LYS A 74 0.62 13.90 2.27
C LYS A 74 0.32 14.83 3.44
N ALA A 75 -0.90 15.33 3.58
CA ALA A 75 -1.30 16.15 4.72
C ALA A 75 -1.08 15.44 6.06
N ALA A 76 -1.39 14.14 6.14
CA ALA A 76 -1.12 13.35 7.33
C ALA A 76 0.38 13.23 7.65
N VAL A 77 1.22 12.96 6.65
CA VAL A 77 2.68 12.81 6.87
C VAL A 77 3.37 14.14 7.12
N ASP A 78 2.91 15.24 6.51
CA ASP A 78 3.44 16.59 6.73
C ASP A 78 3.24 17.05 8.18
N SER A 79 2.23 16.54 8.89
CA SER A 79 2.07 16.76 10.34
C SER A 79 3.19 16.15 11.19
N CYS A 80 4.02 15.27 10.60
CA CYS A 80 5.04 14.47 11.28
C CYS A 80 4.51 13.66 12.48
N THR A 81 3.20 13.37 12.50
CA THR A 81 2.58 12.52 13.51
C THR A 81 2.31 11.12 12.95
N THR A 82 2.32 10.12 13.83
CA THR A 82 1.87 8.75 13.51
C THR A 82 0.39 8.54 13.88
N SER A 83 -0.33 9.63 14.19
CA SER A 83 -1.73 9.59 14.58
C SER A 83 -2.63 9.47 13.36
N TYR A 84 -3.74 8.72 13.51
CA TYR A 84 -4.78 8.55 12.49
C TYR A 84 -5.83 9.67 12.54
N SER A 85 -5.44 10.90 12.89
CA SER A 85 -6.38 12.02 13.01
C SER A 85 -6.87 12.50 11.63
N ASN A 86 -8.17 12.81 11.53
CA ASN A 86 -8.81 13.44 10.38
C ASN A 86 -8.81 12.64 9.05
N ILE A 87 -8.97 11.31 9.11
CA ILE A 87 -9.14 10.49 7.90
C ILE A 87 -10.53 10.76 7.29
N PRO A 88 -10.64 11.10 6.00
CA PRO A 88 -11.93 11.28 5.34
C PRO A 88 -12.81 10.03 5.41
N SER A 89 -14.13 10.20 5.47
CA SER A 89 -15.08 9.08 5.48
C SER A 89 -14.85 8.18 4.24
N GLY A 90 -14.85 6.86 4.46
CA GLY A 90 -14.60 5.88 3.41
C GLY A 90 -13.12 5.67 3.05
N VAL A 91 -12.19 6.46 3.60
CA VAL A 91 -10.75 6.29 3.41
C VAL A 91 -10.16 5.45 4.56
N GLN A 92 -9.19 4.61 4.22
CA GLN A 92 -8.39 3.87 5.19
C GLN A 92 -6.93 4.25 5.01
N GLN A 93 -6.16 4.21 6.09
CA GLN A 93 -4.77 4.64 6.09
C GLN A 93 -3.88 3.56 6.70
N ASN A 94 -2.69 3.41 6.12
CA ASN A 94 -1.56 2.76 6.76
C ASN A 94 -0.45 3.80 6.92
N ILE A 95 0.21 3.81 8.08
CA ILE A 95 1.35 4.69 8.38
C ILE A 95 2.58 3.80 8.62
N TYR A 96 3.73 4.25 8.15
CA TYR A 96 5.01 3.59 8.37
C TYR A 96 6.11 4.63 8.55
N SER A 97 6.98 4.41 9.53
CA SER A 97 8.16 5.24 9.78
C SER A 97 9.41 4.39 9.71
N ILE A 98 10.45 4.93 9.07
CA ILE A 98 11.74 4.28 8.89
C ILE A 98 12.83 5.33 9.00
N SER A 99 13.94 4.98 9.66
CA SER A 99 15.09 5.87 9.76
C SER A 99 15.71 6.09 8.38
N LYS A 100 16.22 7.30 8.13
CA LYS A 100 16.93 7.64 6.89
C LYS A 100 18.17 6.77 6.65
N SER A 101 18.78 6.24 7.72
CA SER A 101 19.88 5.27 7.63
C SER A 101 19.46 3.92 7.06
N ARG A 102 18.17 3.55 7.12
CA ARG A 102 17.64 2.29 6.59
C ARG A 102 16.97 2.45 5.24
N ALA A 103 16.58 3.66 4.87
CA ALA A 103 16.01 3.99 3.55
C ALA A 103 16.57 5.32 3.07
N HIS A 104 17.64 5.24 2.26
CA HIS A 104 18.32 6.43 1.74
C HIS A 104 17.45 7.20 0.74
N TYR A 105 16.66 6.50 -0.08
CA TYR A 105 15.74 7.12 -1.02
C TYR A 105 14.28 6.88 -0.63
N ARG A 106 13.41 7.86 -0.97
CA ARG A 106 11.97 7.78 -0.69
C ARG A 106 11.27 6.61 -1.37
N VAL A 107 11.80 6.14 -2.50
CA VAL A 107 11.29 4.93 -3.18
C VAL A 107 11.59 3.66 -2.37
N ASP A 108 12.70 3.64 -1.63
CA ASP A 108 13.03 2.53 -0.73
C ASP A 108 12.09 2.57 0.48
N ALA A 109 11.84 3.76 1.03
CA ALA A 109 10.93 3.92 2.16
C ALA A 109 9.52 3.38 1.86
N ILE A 110 8.93 3.70 0.69
CA ILE A 110 7.62 3.15 0.31
C ILE A 110 7.69 1.64 0.01
N THR A 111 8.81 1.17 -0.52
CA THR A 111 9.04 -0.27 -0.79
C THR A 111 9.05 -1.04 0.53
N GLU A 112 9.73 -0.53 1.56
CA GLU A 112 9.78 -1.13 2.89
C GLU A 112 8.44 -1.04 3.61
N ALA A 113 7.73 0.09 3.51
CA ALA A 113 6.40 0.24 4.08
C ALA A 113 5.43 -0.83 3.57
N ILE A 114 5.32 -1.01 2.24
CA ILE A 114 4.42 -1.99 1.63
C ILE A 114 4.84 -3.43 1.96
N LYS A 115 6.15 -3.70 2.07
CA LYS A 115 6.64 -5.00 2.56
C LYS A 115 6.20 -5.24 3.99
N ASP A 116 6.36 -4.25 4.87
CA ASP A 116 6.05 -4.40 6.28
C ASP A 116 4.55 -4.62 6.50
N TRP A 117 3.69 -3.73 5.96
CA TRP A 117 2.24 -3.86 6.04
C TRP A 117 1.74 -5.21 5.53
N TRP A 118 2.25 -5.64 4.38
CA TRP A 118 1.85 -6.94 3.81
C TRP A 118 2.39 -8.12 4.62
N SER A 119 3.57 -8.02 5.22
CA SER A 119 4.21 -9.12 5.94
C SER A 119 3.43 -9.56 7.18
N GLN A 120 2.55 -8.72 7.71
CA GLN A 120 1.77 -8.99 8.92
C GLN A 120 0.97 -10.29 8.80
N VAL A 121 0.46 -10.63 7.60
CA VAL A 121 -0.22 -11.91 7.34
C VAL A 121 0.61 -13.14 7.72
N ARG A 122 1.94 -13.06 7.60
CA ARG A 122 2.88 -14.13 7.93
C ARG A 122 3.49 -14.01 9.33
N ARG A 123 3.30 -12.89 10.01
CA ARG A 123 3.97 -12.59 11.29
C ARG A 123 3.05 -12.75 12.50
N VAL A 124 1.76 -12.44 12.36
CA VAL A 124 0.82 -12.46 13.49
C VAL A 124 -0.26 -13.51 13.29
N ASP A 125 -0.89 -13.97 14.38
CA ASP A 125 -2.15 -14.69 14.26
C ASP A 125 -3.28 -13.71 13.95
N GLY A 126 -3.61 -13.61 12.67
CA GLY A 126 -4.55 -12.64 12.12
C GLY A 126 -5.90 -13.23 11.76
N ILE A 127 -6.40 -12.86 10.58
CA ILE A 127 -7.68 -13.32 10.06
C ILE A 127 -7.73 -14.86 9.93
N GLY A 128 -8.88 -15.45 10.27
CA GLY A 128 -9.12 -16.88 10.08
C GLY A 128 -9.27 -17.28 8.61
N MET A 129 -9.42 -18.58 8.34
CA MET A 129 -9.60 -19.10 6.97
C MET A 129 -10.93 -18.67 6.31
N LYS A 130 -11.90 -18.22 7.11
CA LYS A 130 -13.12 -17.57 6.60
C LYS A 130 -12.88 -16.13 6.10
N VAL A 131 -11.64 -15.61 6.21
CA VAL A 131 -11.21 -14.26 5.78
C VAL A 131 -12.08 -13.11 6.29
N ILE A 132 -12.64 -13.25 7.50
CA ILE A 132 -13.49 -12.24 8.15
C ILE A 132 -12.63 -11.34 9.04
N TYR A 133 -12.68 -10.03 8.76
CA TYR A 133 -12.17 -8.99 9.67
C TYR A 133 -13.21 -8.70 10.77
N ARG A 134 -12.76 -8.48 12.01
CA ARG A 134 -13.61 -8.39 13.21
C ARG A 134 -13.06 -7.31 14.13
N ALA A 135 -13.87 -6.86 15.08
CA ALA A 135 -13.48 -5.84 16.07
C ALA A 135 -12.16 -6.14 16.78
N LYS A 136 -11.88 -7.40 17.12
CA LYS A 136 -10.60 -7.81 17.75
C LYS A 136 -9.35 -7.58 16.89
N HIS A 137 -9.51 -7.39 15.58
CA HIS A 137 -8.41 -7.10 14.68
C HIS A 137 -8.16 -5.60 14.54
N GLU A 138 -9.11 -4.76 14.97
CA GLU A 138 -8.99 -3.31 14.90
C GLU A 138 -7.80 -2.82 15.74
N GLY A 139 -6.99 -1.93 15.17
CA GLY A 139 -5.75 -1.45 15.78
C GLY A 139 -4.61 -2.48 15.88
N SER A 140 -4.85 -3.76 15.60
CA SER A 140 -3.79 -4.78 15.63
C SER A 140 -2.94 -4.77 14.34
N PRO A 141 -1.72 -5.34 14.34
CA PRO A 141 -0.86 -5.34 13.15
C PRO A 141 -1.48 -5.98 11.89
N ILE A 142 -2.43 -6.93 12.04
CA ILE A 142 -3.11 -7.52 10.88
C ILE A 142 -3.96 -6.51 10.10
N SER A 143 -4.35 -5.39 10.73
CA SER A 143 -5.09 -4.31 10.07
C SER A 143 -4.35 -3.75 8.86
N TRP A 144 -3.01 -3.66 8.91
CA TRP A 144 -2.21 -3.15 7.80
C TRP A 144 -2.30 -4.04 6.56
N PHE A 145 -2.17 -5.36 6.74
CA PHE A 145 -2.34 -6.32 5.66
C PHE A 145 -3.77 -6.30 5.10
N THR A 146 -4.78 -6.27 5.99
CA THR A 146 -6.17 -6.38 5.56
C THR A 146 -6.67 -5.15 4.81
N ARG A 147 -6.18 -3.95 5.14
CA ARG A 147 -6.43 -2.72 4.36
C ARG A 147 -5.87 -2.82 2.93
N GLU A 148 -4.66 -3.38 2.76
CA GLU A 148 -4.06 -3.65 1.42
C GLU A 148 -4.80 -4.75 0.64
N ALA A 149 -5.35 -5.74 1.36
CA ALA A 149 -5.98 -6.93 0.81
C ALA A 149 -7.49 -6.82 0.60
N ARG A 150 -8.11 -5.68 0.94
CA ARG A 150 -9.56 -5.51 0.92
C ARG A 150 -10.14 -5.71 -0.48
N PHE A 151 -11.19 -6.53 -0.57
CA PHE A 151 -12.12 -6.62 -1.69
C PHE A 151 -13.47 -6.02 -1.25
N HIS A 152 -14.27 -5.51 -2.18
CA HIS A 152 -15.65 -5.09 -1.91
C HIS A 152 -16.57 -6.20 -2.40
#